data_AF-W2C598-F1
#
_entry.id   AF-W2C598-F1
#
_cell.length_a   1.000
_cell.length_b   1.000
_cell.length_c   1.000
_cell.angle_alpha   90.00
_cell.angle_beta   90.00
_cell.angle_gamma   90.00
#
_symmetry.space_group_name_H-M   'P 1'
#
loop_
_entity.id
_entity.type
_entity.pdbx_description
1 polymer ?
#
loop_
_entity_poly.entity_id
_entity_poly.type
_entity_poly.pdbx_seq_one_letter_code
_entity_poly.pdbx_strand_id
1 'polypeptide(L)'
;MKTKNSPLILTLLLALFAFSAAHAQSNDDKQWGTHVLRVHIQPGKRPTIADFARAFLQQYPTPLNTAALAKLDGKVPQPKSCALEYLLDAPSGYLRYGFHENSCNRTDYPTMEMCYWRTEAGHCLVAVNGNTYMGNLLLVFYDYNPTTGLMTPLSKPPFKDLHDDVREFIVQLPRKGKDIHLEGWSDRSAPAPLILRWDGLGGFALVGAAERYRQPAAGLWRNGQFPATFKTRFGDSDEYPTPFNVHFGKADESIPRYNGPSGSATHPITPGDFCYDITVEKVQTGRAYIHYAQMSEDPTVEPSYDHAWVDCSSLYVLLRSRHESVAMTLFAEPTRTSRPLQTIKNEYVDDSQIRPFPWQLLDAREGWLKVRHLRTHVTGWVESRFASSDFVQ
;
A
#
# COMPACT_ATOMS: atom_id res chain seq x y z
N MET A 1 -28.10 -10.81 -54.68
CA MET A 1 -28.46 -10.52 -53.28
C MET A 1 -27.34 -9.70 -52.66
N LYS A 2 -27.56 -8.40 -52.42
CA LYS A 2 -26.61 -7.51 -51.74
C LYS A 2 -26.90 -7.58 -50.23
N THR A 3 -26.03 -8.22 -49.46
CA THR A 3 -26.07 -8.18 -48.00
C THR A 3 -25.63 -6.79 -47.55
N LYS A 4 -26.59 -6.02 -47.00
CA LYS A 4 -26.33 -4.75 -46.33
C LYS A 4 -25.63 -5.07 -45.00
N ASN A 5 -24.33 -4.82 -44.94
CA ASN A 5 -23.62 -4.80 -43.67
C ASN A 5 -24.05 -3.54 -42.91
N SER A 6 -24.79 -3.73 -41.81
CA SER A 6 -25.29 -2.66 -40.95
C SER A 6 -24.13 -1.92 -40.27
N PRO A 7 -24.11 -0.57 -40.29
CA PRO A 7 -23.09 0.22 -39.58
C PRO A 7 -23.18 0.05 -38.05
N LEU A 8 -24.28 -0.50 -37.53
CA LEU A 8 -24.48 -0.76 -36.10
C LEU A 8 -23.46 -1.74 -35.49
N ILE A 9 -22.98 -2.73 -36.25
CA ILE A 9 -22.07 -3.76 -35.70
C ILE A 9 -20.66 -3.21 -35.51
N LEU A 10 -20.23 -2.29 -36.39
CA LEU A 10 -18.91 -1.66 -36.29
C LEU A 10 -18.86 -0.61 -35.17
N THR A 11 -19.96 0.11 -34.92
CA THR A 11 -20.05 1.05 -33.79
C THR A 11 -20.09 0.34 -32.43
N LEU A 12 -20.67 -0.87 -32.36
CA LEU A 12 -20.69 -1.67 -31.13
C LEU A 12 -19.29 -2.24 -30.79
N LEU A 13 -18.51 -2.63 -31.79
CA LEU A 13 -17.14 -3.14 -31.61
C LEU A 13 -16.12 -2.05 -31.23
N LEU A 14 -16.31 -0.81 -31.70
CA LEU A 14 -15.50 0.34 -31.26
C LEU A 14 -15.88 0.82 -29.84
N ALA A 15 -17.13 0.63 -29.41
CA ALA A 15 -17.55 0.90 -28.03
C ALA A 15 -17.02 -0.14 -27.03
N LEU A 16 -16.79 -1.40 -27.46
CA LEU A 16 -16.21 -2.43 -26.58
C LEU A 16 -14.69 -2.29 -26.37
N PHE A 17 -13.94 -1.64 -27.27
CA PHE A 17 -12.49 -1.42 -27.11
C PHE A 17 -12.12 -0.13 -26.37
N ALA A 18 -13.09 0.74 -26.05
CA ALA A 18 -12.86 1.94 -25.23
C ALA A 18 -12.92 1.66 -23.71
N PHE A 19 -13.25 0.45 -23.29
CA PHE A 19 -13.15 0.00 -21.90
C PHE A 19 -11.77 -0.61 -21.61
N SER A 20 -10.71 0.15 -21.88
CA SER A 20 -9.49 0.07 -21.07
C SER A 20 -9.52 1.22 -20.07
N ALA A 21 -10.64 1.33 -19.35
CA ALA A 21 -10.76 2.25 -18.24
C ALA A 21 -10.10 1.58 -17.03
N ALA A 22 -9.15 2.30 -16.43
CA ALA A 22 -8.64 2.03 -15.09
C ALA A 22 -9.79 1.56 -14.19
N HIS A 23 -9.81 0.28 -13.84
CA HIS A 23 -10.80 -0.25 -12.93
C HIS A 23 -10.39 0.08 -11.51
N ALA A 24 -10.87 1.26 -11.10
CA ALA A 24 -11.64 1.48 -9.89
C ALA A 24 -11.13 0.73 -8.65
N GLN A 25 -10.39 1.48 -7.83
CA GLN A 25 -10.46 1.31 -6.39
C GLN A 25 -11.93 1.29 -5.98
N SER A 26 -12.36 0.18 -5.37
CA SER A 26 -13.64 0.09 -4.69
C SER A 26 -13.66 1.07 -3.52
N ASN A 27 -14.31 2.21 -3.72
CA ASN A 27 -15.01 2.99 -2.69
C ASN A 27 -15.67 4.17 -3.41
N ASP A 28 -16.95 4.02 -3.75
CA ASP A 28 -17.77 5.13 -4.26
C ASP A 28 -17.91 6.29 -3.26
N ASP A 29 -17.39 6.19 -2.04
CA ASP A 29 -17.72 7.14 -0.98
C ASP A 29 -16.81 8.36 -0.81
N LYS A 30 -15.62 8.44 -1.43
CA LYS A 30 -14.72 9.59 -1.18
C LYS A 30 -13.77 9.93 -2.34
N GLN A 31 -14.30 10.41 -3.47
CA GLN A 31 -13.50 10.98 -4.56
C GLN A 31 -12.97 12.39 -4.23
N TRP A 32 -12.10 12.50 -3.24
CA TRP A 32 -11.41 13.76 -2.94
C TRP A 32 -10.50 14.17 -4.09
N GLY A 33 -10.35 15.47 -4.34
CA GLY A 33 -9.39 15.95 -5.33
C GLY A 33 -9.81 15.73 -6.79
N THR A 34 -11.09 15.51 -7.08
CA THR A 34 -11.58 15.29 -8.47
C THR A 34 -12.35 16.46 -9.05
N HIS A 35 -12.89 17.34 -8.20
CA HIS A 35 -13.74 18.46 -8.61
C HIS A 35 -12.97 19.76 -8.71
N VAL A 36 -13.25 20.57 -9.74
CA VAL A 36 -12.82 21.98 -9.83
C VAL A 36 -13.62 22.81 -8.82
N LEU A 37 -12.95 23.62 -8.00
CA LEU A 37 -13.56 24.35 -6.90
C LEU A 37 -13.50 25.86 -7.14
N ARG A 38 -14.61 26.56 -6.94
CA ARG A 38 -14.64 28.03 -6.98
C ARG A 38 -14.19 28.59 -5.64
N VAL A 39 -13.19 29.47 -5.66
CA VAL A 39 -12.73 30.19 -4.46
C VAL A 39 -13.38 31.57 -4.43
N HIS A 40 -14.18 31.81 -3.40
CA HIS A 40 -14.79 33.11 -3.18
C HIS A 40 -13.85 33.98 -2.34
N ILE A 41 -13.36 35.07 -2.94
CA ILE A 41 -12.49 36.07 -2.30
C ILE A 41 -13.18 37.43 -2.26
N GLN A 42 -12.86 38.23 -1.24
CA GLN A 42 -13.28 39.64 -1.24
C GLN A 42 -12.58 40.40 -2.38
N PRO A 43 -13.28 41.32 -3.08
CA PRO A 43 -12.68 42.13 -4.12
C PRO A 43 -11.40 42.84 -3.64
N GLY A 44 -10.34 42.79 -4.46
CA GLY A 44 -9.06 43.44 -4.15
C GLY A 44 -8.19 42.73 -3.11
N LYS A 45 -8.62 41.60 -2.55
CA LYS A 45 -7.81 40.80 -1.61
C LYS A 45 -7.21 39.58 -2.28
N ARG A 46 -6.02 39.18 -1.82
CA ARG A 46 -5.43 37.88 -2.19
C ARG A 46 -6.10 36.76 -1.40
N PRO A 47 -6.27 35.57 -1.99
CA PRO A 47 -6.76 34.42 -1.24
C PRO A 47 -5.79 34.02 -0.13
N THR A 48 -6.37 33.52 0.94
CA THR A 48 -5.73 32.95 2.12
C THR A 48 -6.07 31.47 2.26
N ILE A 49 -5.41 30.77 3.20
CA ILE A 49 -5.72 29.36 3.48
C ILE A 49 -7.19 29.15 3.87
N ALA A 50 -7.83 30.14 4.53
CA ALA A 50 -9.24 30.06 4.90
C ALA A 50 -10.16 30.03 3.66
N ASP A 51 -9.81 30.77 2.60
CA ASP A 51 -10.63 30.84 1.38
C ASP A 51 -10.55 29.53 0.59
N PHE A 52 -9.34 28.97 0.49
CA PHE A 52 -9.13 27.64 -0.11
C PHE A 52 -9.81 26.53 0.70
N ALA A 53 -9.70 26.59 2.03
CA ALA A 53 -10.36 25.64 2.93
C ALA A 53 -11.88 25.71 2.77
N ARG A 54 -12.51 26.89 2.73
CA ARG A 54 -13.95 27.00 2.51
C ARG A 54 -14.39 26.32 1.21
N ALA A 55 -13.70 26.56 0.11
CA ALA A 55 -14.01 25.95 -1.18
C ALA A 55 -13.95 24.41 -1.13
N PHE A 56 -12.92 23.86 -0.47
CA PHE A 56 -12.77 22.41 -0.32
C PHE A 56 -13.83 21.80 0.62
N LEU A 57 -14.01 22.38 1.80
CA LEU A 57 -14.93 21.85 2.81
C LEU A 57 -16.39 21.90 2.37
N GLN A 58 -16.78 22.90 1.58
CA GLN A 58 -18.11 23.00 0.98
C GLN A 58 -18.37 21.90 -0.05
N GLN A 59 -17.35 21.55 -0.85
CA GLN A 59 -17.47 20.51 -1.87
C GLN A 59 -17.57 19.11 -1.27
N TYR A 60 -16.89 18.87 -0.15
CA TYR A 60 -16.80 17.54 0.46
C TYR A 60 -17.38 17.54 1.88
N PRO A 61 -18.71 17.58 2.04
CA PRO A 61 -19.37 17.75 3.33
C PRO A 61 -19.39 16.44 4.15
N THR A 62 -18.32 16.18 4.89
CA THR A 62 -18.30 15.17 5.96
C THR A 62 -18.68 15.80 7.31
N PRO A 63 -19.06 15.03 8.35
CA PRO A 63 -19.28 15.58 9.68
C PRO A 63 -18.09 16.41 10.19
N LEU A 64 -16.86 15.94 9.94
CA LEU A 64 -15.63 16.66 10.28
C LEU A 64 -15.49 17.96 9.49
N ASN A 65 -15.66 17.90 8.16
CA ASN A 65 -15.51 19.08 7.30
C ASN A 65 -16.59 20.13 7.57
N THR A 66 -17.81 19.69 7.89
CA THR A 66 -18.92 20.58 8.27
C THR A 66 -18.61 21.30 9.58
N ALA A 67 -18.04 20.61 10.57
CA ALA A 67 -17.62 21.23 11.82
C ALA A 67 -16.47 22.24 11.63
N ALA A 68 -15.47 21.90 10.81
CA ALA A 68 -14.36 22.80 10.47
C ALA A 68 -14.85 24.03 9.69
N LEU A 69 -15.77 23.85 8.74
CA LEU A 69 -16.39 24.94 7.98
C LEU A 69 -17.18 25.90 8.90
N ALA A 70 -17.97 25.35 9.84
CA ALA A 70 -18.66 26.17 10.83
C ALA A 70 -17.68 27.04 11.63
N LYS A 71 -16.53 26.49 12.03
CA LYS A 71 -15.50 27.24 12.75
C LYS A 71 -14.86 28.34 11.88
N LEU A 72 -14.58 28.05 10.61
CA LEU A 72 -14.07 29.04 9.63
C LEU A 72 -15.06 30.19 9.38
N ASP A 73 -16.35 29.94 9.51
CA ASP A 73 -17.42 30.92 9.36
C ASP A 73 -17.75 31.66 10.68
N GLY A 74 -17.01 31.39 11.77
CA GLY A 74 -17.27 32.00 13.08
C GLY A 74 -18.53 31.47 13.78
N LYS A 75 -19.07 30.33 13.32
CA LYS A 75 -20.22 29.65 13.92
C LYS A 75 -19.76 28.64 14.97
N VAL A 76 -20.66 28.27 15.87
CA VAL A 76 -20.41 27.19 16.84
C VAL A 76 -20.52 25.85 16.12
N PRO A 77 -19.46 25.01 16.08
CA PRO A 77 -19.55 23.67 15.55
C PRO A 77 -20.54 22.84 16.39
N GLN A 78 -21.35 21.99 15.75
CA GLN A 78 -22.27 21.07 16.44
C GLN A 78 -21.85 19.60 16.27
N PRO A 79 -20.66 19.19 16.72
CA PRO A 79 -20.30 17.78 16.72
C PRO A 79 -21.14 17.07 17.81
N LYS A 80 -21.94 16.08 17.43
CA LYS A 80 -22.89 15.41 18.35
C LYS A 80 -22.22 14.78 19.58
N SER A 81 -21.02 14.21 19.40
CA SER A 81 -20.28 13.51 20.46
C SER A 81 -18.76 13.73 20.41
N CYS A 82 -18.23 14.36 19.36
CA CYS A 82 -16.79 14.55 19.16
C CYS A 82 -16.34 15.95 19.61
N ALA A 83 -15.13 16.09 20.14
CA ALA A 83 -14.52 17.41 20.30
C ALA A 83 -13.70 17.75 19.04
N LEU A 84 -13.93 18.93 18.43
CA LEU A 84 -13.16 19.39 17.27
C LEU A 84 -11.83 19.98 17.74
N GLU A 85 -10.72 19.39 17.29
CA GLU A 85 -9.41 20.01 17.30
C GLU A 85 -9.26 20.88 16.04
N TYR A 86 -8.86 22.14 16.22
CA TYR A 86 -8.80 23.11 15.14
C TYR A 86 -7.68 24.11 15.36
N LEU A 87 -6.82 24.26 14.35
CA LEU A 87 -5.71 25.20 14.33
C LEU A 87 -5.66 25.92 12.99
N LEU A 88 -5.96 27.22 12.99
CA LEU A 88 -5.77 28.11 11.83
C LEU A 88 -4.55 29.00 12.07
N ASP A 89 -3.48 28.79 11.33
CA ASP A 89 -2.29 29.64 11.30
C ASP A 89 -2.29 30.43 9.98
N ALA A 90 -3.13 31.47 9.95
CA ALA A 90 -3.32 32.28 8.75
C ALA A 90 -2.04 32.96 8.24
N PRO A 91 -1.13 33.51 9.08
CA PRO A 91 0.14 34.08 8.62
C PRO A 91 1.02 33.05 7.91
N SER A 92 1.03 31.80 8.39
CA SER A 92 1.81 30.71 7.79
C SER A 92 1.07 30.02 6.64
N GLY A 93 -0.18 30.40 6.37
CA GLY A 93 -0.99 29.79 5.33
C GLY A 93 -1.36 28.33 5.60
N TYR A 94 -1.51 27.95 6.86
CA TYR A 94 -1.70 26.56 7.30
C TYR A 94 -2.99 26.39 8.11
N LEU A 95 -3.66 25.26 7.90
CA LEU A 95 -4.85 24.84 8.63
C LEU A 95 -4.71 23.37 9.01
N ARG A 96 -5.03 23.02 10.25
CA ARG A 96 -5.17 21.64 10.73
C ARG A 96 -6.46 21.47 11.50
N TYR A 97 -7.16 20.37 11.27
CA TYR A 97 -8.39 20.06 11.99
C TYR A 97 -8.62 18.55 12.08
N GLY A 98 -9.31 18.10 13.12
CA GLY A 98 -9.59 16.69 13.39
C GLY A 98 -10.55 16.54 14.55
N PHE A 99 -11.01 15.32 14.84
CA PHE A 99 -11.68 15.05 16.10
C PHE A 99 -10.67 14.54 17.14
N HIS A 100 -10.84 14.99 18.39
CA HIS A 100 -10.00 14.58 19.52
C HIS A 100 -10.11 13.06 19.74
N GLU A 101 -8.95 12.44 20.00
CA GLU A 101 -8.67 11.00 19.89
C GLU A 101 -9.58 10.05 20.70
N ASN A 102 -10.24 10.54 21.74
CA ASN A 102 -10.88 9.70 22.77
C ASN A 102 -12.41 9.66 22.70
N SER A 103 -13.06 10.51 21.90
CA SER A 103 -14.53 10.57 21.83
C SER A 103 -15.12 10.09 20.50
N CYS A 104 -14.30 10.00 19.44
CA CYS A 104 -14.71 9.52 18.14
C CYS A 104 -13.60 8.68 17.51
N ASN A 105 -13.95 7.49 17.05
CA ASN A 105 -13.00 6.52 16.52
C ASN A 105 -12.20 7.11 15.34
N ARG A 106 -10.86 7.09 15.44
CA ARG A 106 -9.95 7.57 14.38
C ARG A 106 -10.05 6.76 13.09
N THR A 107 -10.66 5.59 13.14
CA THR A 107 -10.99 4.79 11.95
C THR A 107 -11.95 5.52 11.02
N ASP A 108 -12.84 6.35 11.56
CA ASP A 108 -13.90 7.00 10.78
C ASP A 108 -13.55 8.44 10.35
N TYR A 109 -12.59 9.09 11.04
CA TYR A 109 -12.26 10.50 10.84
C TYR A 109 -10.74 10.78 10.82
N PRO A 110 -10.18 11.21 9.67
CA PRO A 110 -8.77 11.58 9.57
C PRO A 110 -8.47 12.89 10.30
N THR A 111 -7.20 13.08 10.70
CA THR A 111 -6.65 14.41 10.95
C THR A 111 -6.30 15.04 9.60
N MET A 112 -6.91 16.19 9.32
CA MET A 112 -6.77 16.90 8.06
C MET A 112 -5.80 18.07 8.21
N GLU A 113 -5.00 18.30 7.17
CA GLU A 113 -4.11 19.45 7.05
C GLU A 113 -4.27 20.10 5.68
N MET A 114 -4.12 21.41 5.62
CA MET A 114 -4.10 22.18 4.38
C MET A 114 -3.01 23.24 4.44
N CYS A 115 -2.30 23.44 3.33
CA CYS A 115 -1.39 24.56 3.15
C CYS A 115 -1.31 24.95 1.66
N TYR A 116 -0.58 26.01 1.35
CA TYR A 116 -0.37 26.41 -0.04
C TYR A 116 0.98 27.08 -0.28
N TRP A 117 1.48 26.94 -1.51
CA TRP A 117 2.68 27.60 -2.01
C TRP A 117 2.28 28.59 -3.11
N ARG A 118 2.90 29.77 -3.10
CA ARG A 118 2.77 30.72 -4.20
C ARG A 118 3.80 30.39 -5.27
N THR A 119 3.35 30.36 -6.51
CA THR A 119 4.21 30.19 -7.69
C THR A 119 4.59 31.55 -8.27
N GLU A 120 5.62 31.60 -9.11
CA GLU A 120 6.04 32.84 -9.79
C GLU A 120 4.96 33.40 -10.73
N ALA A 121 4.11 32.53 -11.30
CA ALA A 121 2.97 32.91 -12.12
C ALA A 121 1.80 33.53 -11.34
N GLY A 122 1.94 33.71 -10.02
CA GLY A 122 0.88 34.24 -9.15
C GLY A 122 -0.22 33.25 -8.81
N HIS A 123 -0.16 32.03 -9.36
CA HIS A 123 -0.99 30.90 -8.95
C HIS A 123 -0.61 30.40 -7.55
N CYS A 124 -1.51 29.66 -6.91
CA CYS A 124 -1.19 28.93 -5.68
C CYS A 124 -1.32 27.43 -5.89
N LEU A 125 -0.27 26.68 -5.56
CA LEU A 125 -0.39 25.23 -5.36
C LEU A 125 -0.97 25.00 -3.97
N VAL A 126 -2.16 24.43 -3.87
CA VAL A 126 -2.83 24.13 -2.60
C VAL A 126 -2.78 22.62 -2.35
N ALA A 127 -2.28 22.20 -1.20
CA ALA A 127 -2.32 20.80 -0.79
C ALA A 127 -3.39 20.58 0.28
N VAL A 128 -4.09 19.45 0.17
CA VAL A 128 -4.95 18.91 1.21
C VAL A 128 -4.48 17.51 1.55
N ASN A 129 -4.30 17.28 2.84
CA ASN A 129 -3.78 16.03 3.39
C ASN A 129 -4.73 15.50 4.46
N GLY A 130 -4.85 14.18 4.56
CA GLY A 130 -5.61 13.50 5.60
C GLY A 130 -4.86 12.27 6.10
N ASN A 131 -4.56 12.22 7.39
CA ASN A 131 -3.94 11.05 8.03
C ASN A 131 -4.92 10.35 8.96
N THR A 132 -4.87 9.03 9.00
CA THR A 132 -5.54 8.16 9.96
C THR A 132 -4.50 7.46 10.82
N TYR A 133 -4.94 6.67 11.81
CA TYR A 133 -4.03 5.79 12.55
C TYR A 133 -3.42 4.68 11.66
N MET A 134 -4.04 4.38 10.51
CA MET A 134 -3.58 3.43 9.49
C MET A 134 -2.80 4.12 8.37
N GLY A 135 -2.35 5.36 8.57
CA GLY A 135 -1.57 6.12 7.60
C GLY A 135 -2.32 7.14 6.77
N ASN A 136 -1.73 7.51 5.63
CA ASN A 136 -2.28 8.54 4.79
C ASN A 136 -3.55 8.04 4.10
N LEU A 137 -4.64 8.78 4.30
CA LEU A 137 -5.90 8.57 3.60
C LEU A 137 -5.89 9.28 2.25
N LEU A 138 -5.33 10.49 2.20
CA LEU A 138 -5.26 11.30 0.98
C LEU A 138 -4.13 12.32 1.06
N LEU A 139 -3.54 12.57 -0.11
CA LEU A 139 -2.70 13.72 -0.38
C LEU A 139 -3.04 14.23 -1.78
N VAL A 140 -3.80 15.33 -1.86
CA VAL A 140 -4.27 15.90 -3.13
C VAL A 140 -3.75 17.32 -3.31
N PHE A 141 -3.54 17.70 -4.57
CA PHE A 141 -3.01 19.00 -4.94
C PHE A 141 -3.95 19.69 -5.92
N TYR A 142 -4.08 21.01 -5.76
CA TYR A 142 -4.87 21.89 -6.59
C TYR A 142 -4.02 23.04 -7.10
N ASP A 143 -4.15 23.37 -8.38
CA ASP A 143 -3.66 24.63 -8.94
C ASP A 143 -4.76 25.69 -8.84
N TYR A 144 -4.52 26.72 -8.03
CA TYR A 144 -5.38 27.89 -7.97
C TYR A 144 -4.93 28.96 -8.95
N ASN A 145 -5.80 29.31 -9.89
CA ASN A 145 -5.60 30.41 -10.82
C ASN A 145 -6.34 31.67 -10.35
N PRO A 146 -5.64 32.78 -10.03
CA PRO A 146 -6.27 34.02 -9.56
C PRO A 146 -7.13 34.71 -10.62
N THR A 147 -6.87 34.46 -11.91
CA THR A 147 -7.64 35.05 -13.03
C THR A 147 -9.03 34.44 -13.12
N THR A 148 -9.14 33.12 -12.96
CA THR A 148 -10.42 32.41 -13.03
C THR A 148 -11.10 32.31 -11.67
N GLY A 149 -10.33 32.42 -10.59
CA GLY A 149 -10.80 32.18 -9.22
C GLY A 149 -11.09 30.71 -8.93
N LEU A 150 -10.45 29.79 -9.68
CA LEU A 150 -10.70 28.35 -9.59
C LEU A 150 -9.49 27.61 -9.03
N MET A 151 -9.74 26.64 -8.16
CA MET A 151 -8.82 25.56 -7.79
C MET A 151 -9.11 24.35 -8.67
N THR A 152 -8.17 24.03 -9.57
CA THR A 152 -8.27 22.87 -10.46
C THR A 152 -7.43 21.72 -9.90
N PRO A 153 -7.98 20.52 -9.71
CA PRO A 153 -7.21 19.40 -9.18
C PRO A 153 -6.11 18.99 -10.16
N LEU A 154 -4.92 18.68 -9.63
CA LEU A 154 -3.85 18.13 -10.43
C LEU A 154 -4.10 16.64 -10.69
N SER A 155 -4.04 16.24 -11.96
CA SER A 155 -4.23 14.84 -12.36
C SER A 155 -3.10 13.91 -11.93
N LYS A 156 -1.94 14.48 -11.57
CA LYS A 156 -0.80 13.78 -11.00
C LYS A 156 -0.21 14.63 -9.87
N PRO A 157 0.36 14.00 -8.83
CA PRO A 157 1.09 14.75 -7.80
C PRO A 157 2.23 15.58 -8.42
N PRO A 158 2.55 16.75 -7.86
CA PRO A 158 3.59 17.64 -8.37
C PRO A 158 4.99 17.20 -7.93
N PHE A 159 5.25 15.89 -7.95
CA PHE A 159 6.53 15.28 -7.65
C PHE A 159 6.67 13.98 -8.45
N LYS A 160 7.91 13.50 -8.61
CA LYS A 160 8.26 12.29 -9.36
C LYS A 160 9.12 11.39 -8.49
N ASP A 161 9.32 10.16 -8.94
CA ASP A 161 10.26 9.20 -8.37
C ASP A 161 9.95 8.77 -6.92
N LEU A 162 8.72 8.99 -6.45
CA LEU A 162 8.20 8.35 -5.24
C LEU A 162 7.69 6.96 -5.63
N HIS A 163 8.45 5.94 -5.28
CA HIS A 163 8.12 4.54 -5.56
C HIS A 163 7.44 3.83 -4.39
N ASP A 164 7.38 4.46 -3.23
CA ASP A 164 6.53 4.03 -2.12
C ASP A 164 5.07 4.34 -2.40
N ASP A 165 4.17 3.56 -1.78
CA ASP A 165 2.79 3.96 -1.67
C ASP A 165 2.67 5.06 -0.61
N VAL A 166 2.15 6.24 -0.99
CA VAL A 166 2.02 7.38 -0.06
C VAL A 166 1.20 7.02 1.18
N ARG A 167 0.32 6.03 1.06
CA ARG A 167 -0.53 5.53 2.15
C ARG A 167 0.30 4.99 3.31
N GLU A 168 1.52 4.50 3.05
CA GLU A 168 2.45 3.99 4.06
C GLU A 168 3.06 5.06 4.98
N PHE A 169 2.80 6.35 4.71
CA PHE A 169 3.34 7.45 5.50
C PHE A 169 2.26 8.15 6.31
N ILE A 170 2.67 8.76 7.42
CA ILE A 170 2.06 9.96 7.96
C ILE A 170 2.67 11.13 7.21
N VAL A 171 1.86 11.77 6.36
CA VAL A 171 2.28 12.95 5.62
C VAL A 171 2.10 14.17 6.52
N GLN A 172 3.10 15.03 6.61
CA GLN A 172 3.00 16.28 7.35
C GLN A 172 3.14 17.45 6.39
N LEU A 173 2.08 18.24 6.25
CA LEU A 173 2.16 19.49 5.49
C LEU A 173 2.89 20.58 6.31
N PRO A 174 3.70 21.44 5.66
CA PRO A 174 4.49 22.42 6.38
C PRO A 174 3.61 23.51 7.00
N ARG A 175 3.61 23.57 8.34
CA ARG A 175 3.22 24.79 9.07
C ARG A 175 4.32 25.85 9.01
N LYS A 176 5.58 25.42 9.01
CA LYS A 176 6.78 26.27 8.88
C LYS A 176 7.66 25.70 7.77
N GLY A 177 8.35 26.57 7.03
CA GLY A 177 9.11 26.14 5.86
C GLY A 177 8.19 25.81 4.67
N LYS A 178 8.69 25.03 3.72
CA LYS A 178 7.98 24.67 2.49
C LYS A 178 8.02 23.18 2.14
N ASP A 179 8.79 22.39 2.89
CA ASP A 179 9.02 20.99 2.58
C ASP A 179 7.89 20.13 3.19
N ILE A 180 7.45 19.11 2.47
CA ILE A 180 6.50 18.12 2.97
C ILE A 180 7.30 16.95 3.54
N HIS A 181 6.97 16.54 4.76
CA HIS A 181 7.63 15.43 5.42
C HIS A 181 6.76 14.17 5.30
N LEU A 182 7.40 13.06 4.92
CA LEU A 182 6.78 11.74 4.82
C LEU A 182 7.41 10.88 5.91
N GLU A 183 6.71 10.66 7.01
CA GLU A 183 7.18 9.82 8.11
C GLU A 183 6.53 8.45 8.01
N GLY A 184 7.30 7.36 8.11
CA GLY A 184 6.71 6.03 8.23
C GLY A 184 5.90 5.89 9.51
N TRP A 185 5.04 4.88 9.59
CA TRP A 185 4.31 4.57 10.83
C TRP A 185 5.24 4.19 11.98
N SER A 186 4.66 4.04 13.18
CA SER A 186 5.41 3.64 14.38
C SER A 186 5.81 2.15 14.40
N ASP A 187 5.46 1.35 13.38
CA ASP A 187 5.80 -0.06 13.32
C ASP A 187 7.21 -0.32 12.76
N ARG A 188 7.70 -1.56 12.94
CA ARG A 188 9.05 -1.95 12.49
C ARG A 188 9.17 -2.16 10.97
N SER A 189 8.05 -2.17 10.25
CA SER A 189 7.96 -2.30 8.79
C SER A 189 7.83 -0.95 8.08
N ALA A 190 7.79 0.13 8.85
CA ALA A 190 7.58 1.47 8.36
C ALA A 190 8.69 1.91 7.40
N PRO A 191 8.33 2.57 6.28
CA PRO A 191 9.27 3.26 5.43
C PRO A 191 10.19 4.21 6.21
N ALA A 192 11.47 4.26 5.84
CA ALA A 192 12.35 5.31 6.31
C ALA A 192 11.80 6.69 5.87
N PRO A 193 11.89 7.73 6.73
CA PRO A 193 11.35 9.04 6.40
C PRO A 193 11.93 9.62 5.09
N LEU A 194 11.08 10.34 4.36
CA LEU A 194 11.45 11.07 3.15
C LEU A 194 11.02 12.53 3.24
N ILE A 195 11.70 13.38 2.48
CA ILE A 195 11.36 14.80 2.37
C ILE A 195 11.08 15.11 0.91
N LEU A 196 9.91 15.70 0.67
CA LEU A 196 9.56 16.36 -0.58
C LEU A 196 9.95 17.84 -0.44
N ARG A 197 11.09 18.20 -1.01
CA ARG A 197 11.62 19.56 -0.96
C ARG A 197 10.98 20.43 -2.02
N TRP A 198 10.47 21.59 -1.61
CA TRP A 198 9.90 22.55 -2.55
C TRP A 198 10.97 23.05 -3.52
N ASP A 199 10.68 22.97 -4.83
CA ASP A 199 11.63 23.32 -5.88
C ASP A 199 11.67 24.81 -6.24
N GLY A 200 10.71 25.60 -5.74
CA GLY A 200 10.57 27.02 -6.09
C GLY A 200 9.66 27.29 -7.28
N LEU A 201 9.39 26.29 -8.12
CA LEU A 201 8.86 26.43 -9.47
C LEU A 201 7.44 25.88 -9.66
N GLY A 202 6.92 25.12 -8.70
CA GLY A 202 5.60 24.51 -8.84
C GLY A 202 5.50 23.06 -8.39
N GLY A 203 6.60 22.48 -7.87
CA GLY A 203 6.62 21.09 -7.47
C GLY A 203 7.63 20.77 -6.37
N PHE A 204 7.88 19.47 -6.20
CA PHE A 204 8.77 18.97 -5.17
C PHE A 204 9.78 17.97 -5.75
N ALA A 205 11.00 18.07 -5.24
CA ALA A 205 12.06 17.10 -5.45
C ALA A 205 12.17 16.18 -4.24
N LEU A 206 12.26 14.87 -4.48
CA LEU A 206 12.51 13.91 -3.42
C LEU A 206 13.97 13.96 -2.95
N VAL A 207 14.17 14.16 -1.65
CA VAL A 207 15.49 14.16 -1.02
C VAL A 207 15.76 12.78 -0.42
N GLY A 208 16.88 12.15 -0.80
CA GLY A 208 17.32 10.86 -0.26
C GLY A 208 16.69 9.62 -0.89
N ALA A 209 15.71 9.77 -1.79
CA ALA A 209 15.01 8.66 -2.42
C ALA A 209 15.91 7.74 -3.27
N ALA A 210 16.82 8.32 -4.06
CA ALA A 210 17.68 7.54 -4.95
C ALA A 210 18.60 6.58 -4.20
N GLU A 211 19.17 7.01 -3.07
CA GLU A 211 19.99 6.13 -2.23
C GLU A 211 19.13 5.08 -1.53
N ARG A 212 17.95 5.49 -1.03
CA ARG A 212 17.01 4.59 -0.38
C ARG A 212 16.56 3.45 -1.30
N TYR A 213 16.21 3.72 -2.56
CA TYR A 213 15.69 2.69 -3.48
C TYR A 213 16.77 1.79 -4.09
N ARG A 214 18.07 2.05 -3.81
CA ARG A 214 19.14 1.07 -4.03
C ARG A 214 19.17 0.00 -2.94
N GLN A 215 18.67 0.32 -1.75
CA GLN A 215 18.66 -0.58 -0.62
C GLN A 215 17.32 -1.34 -0.56
N PRO A 216 17.29 -2.55 -0.01
CA PRO A 216 16.05 -3.21 0.34
C PRO A 216 15.22 -2.38 1.32
N ALA A 217 13.90 -2.50 1.26
CA ALA A 217 13.03 -1.83 2.22
C ALA A 217 13.25 -2.34 3.64
N ALA A 218 13.06 -1.45 4.61
CA ALA A 218 13.03 -1.83 6.01
C ALA A 218 11.90 -2.84 6.26
N GLY A 219 12.17 -3.81 7.14
CA GLY A 219 11.22 -4.85 7.49
C GLY A 219 11.72 -5.73 8.62
N LEU A 220 10.82 -6.56 9.13
CA LEU A 220 11.11 -7.58 10.14
C LEU A 220 12.15 -8.60 9.66
N TRP A 221 12.18 -8.79 8.34
CA TRP A 221 12.92 -9.82 7.63
C TRP A 221 14.20 -9.24 7.05
N ARG A 222 15.31 -9.37 7.78
CA ARG A 222 16.65 -8.90 7.37
C ARG A 222 17.47 -10.06 6.80
N ASN A 223 18.47 -9.75 5.97
CA ASN A 223 19.44 -10.73 5.45
C ASN A 223 18.83 -11.93 4.70
N GLY A 224 17.62 -11.78 4.14
CA GLY A 224 16.94 -12.90 3.49
C GLY A 224 16.27 -13.88 4.45
N GLN A 225 16.10 -13.51 5.73
CA GLN A 225 15.32 -14.29 6.68
C GLN A 225 13.82 -14.02 6.53
N PHE A 226 12.99 -15.02 6.24
CA PHE A 226 11.53 -14.83 6.11
C PHE A 226 10.77 -16.14 6.35
N PRO A 227 9.49 -16.06 6.77
CA PRO A 227 8.65 -17.23 6.98
C PRO A 227 8.28 -17.85 5.64
N ALA A 228 8.28 -19.18 5.62
CA ALA A 228 7.80 -19.98 4.51
C ALA A 228 6.99 -21.16 5.04
N THR A 229 6.38 -21.91 4.14
CA THR A 229 5.70 -23.17 4.45
C THR A 229 5.98 -24.19 3.37
N PHE A 230 5.98 -25.48 3.73
CA PHE A 230 6.13 -26.54 2.74
C PHE A 230 4.90 -26.66 1.86
N LYS A 231 5.11 -27.05 0.60
CA LYS A 231 4.03 -27.36 -0.35
C LYS A 231 3.01 -28.39 0.13
N THR A 232 3.43 -29.29 1.01
CA THR A 232 2.57 -30.34 1.58
C THR A 232 1.52 -29.79 2.54
N ARG A 233 1.72 -28.59 3.10
CA ARG A 233 0.72 -27.90 3.93
C ARG A 233 -0.61 -27.69 3.20
N PHE A 234 -0.57 -27.73 1.88
CA PHE A 234 -1.69 -27.42 1.00
C PHE A 234 -2.14 -28.63 0.17
N GLY A 235 -1.92 -29.84 0.70
CA GLY A 235 -2.30 -31.11 0.07
C GLY A 235 -3.79 -31.45 0.19
N ASP A 236 -4.19 -32.54 -0.48
CA ASP A 236 -5.58 -32.96 -0.78
C ASP A 236 -6.60 -32.99 0.38
N SER A 237 -6.18 -32.85 1.65
CA SER A 237 -7.09 -32.76 2.81
C SER A 237 -7.71 -31.37 3.01
N ASP A 238 -7.08 -30.33 2.46
CA ASP A 238 -7.62 -28.97 2.50
C ASP A 238 -8.40 -28.72 1.20
N GLU A 239 -9.67 -29.15 1.16
CA GLU A 239 -10.62 -28.70 0.13
C GLU A 239 -10.73 -27.17 0.22
N TYR A 240 -9.86 -26.47 -0.50
CA TYR A 240 -9.98 -25.04 -0.62
C TYR A 240 -11.29 -24.70 -1.32
N PRO A 241 -12.07 -23.74 -0.78
CA PRO A 241 -13.34 -23.39 -1.37
C PRO A 241 -13.16 -23.00 -2.84
N THR A 242 -14.14 -23.37 -3.66
CA THR A 242 -14.22 -22.86 -5.03
C THR A 242 -14.22 -21.33 -4.96
N PRO A 243 -13.31 -20.65 -5.67
CA PRO A 243 -12.76 -21.04 -6.98
C PRO A 243 -11.33 -21.60 -6.98
N PHE A 244 -10.77 -22.01 -5.84
CA PHE A 244 -9.33 -22.25 -5.68
C PHE A 244 -8.83 -23.66 -6.02
N ASN A 245 -9.60 -24.52 -6.71
CA ASN A 245 -9.30 -25.92 -7.13
C ASN A 245 -7.92 -26.13 -7.80
N VAL A 246 -6.84 -25.90 -7.07
CA VAL A 246 -5.45 -25.97 -7.48
C VAL A 246 -4.74 -26.73 -6.36
N HIS A 247 -4.31 -27.95 -6.68
CA HIS A 247 -3.53 -28.76 -5.74
C HIS A 247 -2.08 -28.27 -5.76
N PHE A 248 -1.57 -27.80 -4.62
CA PHE A 248 -0.26 -27.13 -4.55
C PHE A 248 0.88 -28.06 -4.15
N GLY A 249 0.56 -29.29 -3.73
CA GLY A 249 1.44 -30.39 -3.34
C GLY A 249 0.60 -31.59 -2.87
N LYS A 250 1.23 -32.71 -2.51
CA LYS A 250 0.54 -33.79 -1.79
C LYS A 250 0.91 -33.73 -0.31
N ALA A 251 -0.04 -33.99 0.58
CA ALA A 251 0.19 -33.89 2.03
C ALA A 251 1.29 -34.86 2.52
N ASP A 252 1.40 -36.02 1.87
CA ASP A 252 2.38 -37.07 2.16
C ASP A 252 3.68 -36.95 1.33
N GLU A 253 3.84 -35.89 0.55
CA GLU A 253 5.00 -35.74 -0.32
C GLU A 253 6.29 -35.53 0.51
N SER A 254 7.27 -36.42 0.31
CA SER A 254 8.58 -36.26 0.92
C SER A 254 9.30 -35.04 0.37
N ILE A 255 9.86 -34.22 1.25
CA ILE A 255 10.66 -33.05 0.90
C ILE A 255 12.15 -33.42 0.99
N PRO A 256 12.87 -33.49 -0.14
CA PRO A 256 14.29 -33.81 -0.13
C PRO A 256 15.09 -32.78 0.68
N ARG A 257 15.90 -33.28 1.63
CA ARG A 257 16.95 -32.49 2.29
C ARG A 257 18.25 -32.64 1.55
N TYR A 258 19.13 -31.65 1.66
CA TYR A 258 20.46 -31.66 1.08
C TYR A 258 21.52 -31.23 2.10
N ASN A 259 22.73 -31.75 1.94
CA ASN A 259 23.90 -31.34 2.73
C ASN A 259 24.48 -29.97 2.33
N GLY A 260 23.93 -29.33 1.30
CA GLY A 260 24.40 -28.05 0.78
C GLY A 260 23.64 -27.59 -0.47
N PRO A 261 23.90 -26.36 -0.93
CA PRO A 261 23.22 -25.76 -2.08
C PRO A 261 23.48 -26.50 -3.40
N SER A 262 24.58 -27.25 -3.47
CA SER A 262 24.90 -28.15 -4.60
C SER A 262 25.24 -29.57 -4.13
N GLY A 263 24.88 -29.90 -2.88
CA GLY A 263 25.15 -31.20 -2.28
C GLY A 263 24.16 -32.29 -2.71
N SER A 264 24.50 -33.53 -2.41
CA SER A 264 23.60 -34.68 -2.60
C SER A 264 22.42 -34.65 -1.63
N ALA A 265 21.33 -35.30 -2.04
CA ALA A 265 20.17 -35.49 -1.19
C ALA A 265 20.55 -36.35 0.03
N THR A 266 19.93 -36.05 1.17
CA THR A 266 20.00 -36.81 2.41
C THR A 266 18.63 -37.38 2.74
N HIS A 267 18.42 -37.81 3.99
CA HIS A 267 17.11 -38.22 4.49
C HIS A 267 16.08 -37.10 4.26
N PRO A 268 14.93 -37.38 3.63
CA PRO A 268 13.91 -36.37 3.39
C PRO A 268 13.21 -35.95 4.69
N ILE A 269 12.57 -34.78 4.67
CA ILE A 269 11.53 -34.42 5.63
C ILE A 269 10.25 -35.09 5.13
N THR A 270 9.59 -35.87 6.00
CA THR A 270 8.29 -36.46 5.72
C THR A 270 7.26 -35.71 6.54
N PRO A 271 6.44 -34.85 5.92
CA PRO A 271 5.56 -33.95 6.66
C PRO A 271 4.58 -34.68 7.59
N GLY A 272 3.99 -35.80 7.16
CA GLY A 272 3.24 -36.72 8.03
C GLY A 272 2.22 -36.01 8.95
N ASP A 273 2.16 -36.42 10.22
CA ASP A 273 1.31 -35.85 11.27
C ASP A 273 1.90 -34.58 11.92
N PHE A 274 2.87 -33.92 11.27
CA PHE A 274 3.58 -32.78 11.84
C PHE A 274 3.34 -31.49 11.06
N CYS A 275 3.16 -30.41 11.81
CA CYS A 275 3.21 -29.05 11.27
C CYS A 275 4.64 -28.53 11.36
N TYR A 276 5.03 -27.69 10.40
CA TYR A 276 6.37 -27.11 10.37
C TYR A 276 6.28 -25.59 10.41
N ASP A 277 6.93 -24.97 11.39
CA ASP A 277 7.25 -23.55 11.34
C ASP A 277 8.61 -23.40 10.65
N ILE A 278 8.67 -22.63 9.56
CA ILE A 278 9.86 -22.56 8.70
C ILE A 278 10.28 -21.12 8.56
N THR A 279 11.53 -20.86 8.91
CA THR A 279 12.24 -19.64 8.53
C THR A 279 13.28 -19.99 7.48
N VAL A 280 13.14 -19.42 6.28
CA VAL A 280 14.23 -19.41 5.29
C VAL A 280 15.27 -18.44 5.78
N GLU A 281 16.55 -18.80 5.76
CA GLU A 281 17.65 -17.92 6.17
C GLU A 281 18.48 -17.40 5.00
N LYS A 282 18.60 -18.20 3.93
CA LYS A 282 19.28 -17.82 2.69
C LYS A 282 18.86 -18.70 1.52
N VAL A 283 18.98 -18.18 0.31
CA VAL A 283 18.78 -18.93 -0.93
C VAL A 283 20.06 -18.93 -1.75
N GLN A 284 20.44 -20.09 -2.28
CA GLN A 284 21.62 -20.27 -3.12
C GLN A 284 21.38 -21.40 -4.12
N THR A 285 21.61 -21.13 -5.41
CA THR A 285 21.55 -22.13 -6.49
C THR A 285 20.22 -22.89 -6.54
N GLY A 286 19.10 -22.19 -6.34
CA GLY A 286 17.75 -22.79 -6.37
C GLY A 286 17.36 -23.60 -5.12
N ARG A 287 18.19 -23.57 -4.08
CA ARG A 287 17.90 -24.18 -2.77
C ARG A 287 17.87 -23.15 -1.67
N ALA A 288 16.99 -23.35 -0.70
CA ALA A 288 16.88 -22.55 0.51
C ALA A 288 17.51 -23.29 1.69
N TYR A 289 18.31 -22.58 2.47
CA TYR A 289 18.69 -23.01 3.81
C TYR A 289 17.59 -22.57 4.78
N ILE A 290 17.01 -23.51 5.49
CA ILE A 290 15.89 -23.30 6.40
C ILE A 290 16.30 -23.66 7.82
N HIS A 291 15.80 -22.88 8.77
CA HIS A 291 15.61 -23.28 10.16
C HIS A 291 14.14 -23.67 10.30
N TYR A 292 13.86 -24.87 10.81
CA TYR A 292 12.49 -25.34 10.96
C TYR A 292 12.24 -25.96 12.33
N ALA A 293 11.03 -25.76 12.83
CA ALA A 293 10.49 -26.41 14.00
C ALA A 293 9.44 -27.44 13.56
N GLN A 294 9.67 -28.71 13.86
CA GLN A 294 8.68 -29.77 13.69
C GLN A 294 7.80 -29.81 14.94
N MET A 295 6.52 -29.50 14.76
CA MET A 295 5.50 -29.44 15.80
C MET A 295 4.54 -30.61 15.66
N SER A 296 4.33 -31.31 16.78
CA SER A 296 3.31 -32.35 16.91
C SER A 296 1.93 -31.72 17.07
N GLU A 297 0.89 -32.43 16.64
CA GLU A 297 -0.50 -32.10 17.03
C GLU A 297 -0.75 -32.30 18.53
N ASP A 298 0.04 -33.15 19.19
CA ASP A 298 0.03 -33.32 20.64
C ASP A 298 0.80 -32.16 21.32
N PRO A 299 0.13 -31.25 22.05
CA PRO A 299 0.76 -30.09 22.68
C PRO A 299 1.70 -30.47 23.85
N THR A 300 1.74 -31.74 24.27
CA THR A 300 2.67 -32.23 25.30
C THR A 300 4.04 -32.64 24.73
N VAL A 301 4.14 -32.78 23.41
CA VAL A 301 5.39 -33.10 22.71
C VAL A 301 6.10 -31.79 22.38
N GLU A 302 7.31 -31.61 22.92
CA GLU A 302 8.09 -30.40 22.64
C GLU A 302 8.48 -30.32 21.15
N PRO A 303 8.46 -29.13 20.54
CA PRO A 303 8.93 -28.93 19.18
C PRO A 303 10.41 -29.33 19.04
N SER A 304 10.74 -30.00 17.94
CA SER A 304 12.14 -30.25 17.58
C SER A 304 12.61 -29.25 16.53
N TYR A 305 13.83 -28.73 16.71
CA TYR A 305 14.41 -27.69 15.86
C TYR A 305 15.61 -28.23 15.09
N ASP A 306 15.67 -27.98 13.79
CA ASP A 306 16.79 -28.40 12.95
C ASP A 306 16.96 -27.45 11.76
N HIS A 307 18.06 -27.65 11.02
CA HIS A 307 18.35 -26.92 9.81
C HIS A 307 18.48 -27.86 8.61
N ALA A 308 18.13 -27.38 7.43
CA ALA A 308 18.27 -28.14 6.19
C ALA A 308 18.45 -27.25 4.97
N TRP A 309 19.05 -27.80 3.93
CA TRP A 309 18.84 -27.28 2.58
C TRP A 309 17.69 -28.03 1.93
N VAL A 310 16.77 -27.30 1.30
CA VAL A 310 15.63 -27.84 0.53
C VAL A 310 15.53 -27.10 -0.79
N ASP A 311 14.91 -27.71 -1.80
CA ASP A 311 14.67 -27.02 -3.07
C ASP A 311 13.66 -25.88 -2.89
N CYS A 312 13.89 -24.72 -3.51
CA CYS A 312 12.96 -23.58 -3.43
C CYS A 312 11.55 -23.96 -3.92
N SER A 313 11.45 -24.88 -4.89
CA SER A 313 10.18 -25.40 -5.40
C SER A 313 9.33 -26.13 -4.36
N SER A 314 9.91 -26.52 -3.23
CA SER A 314 9.23 -27.14 -2.09
C SER A 314 8.67 -26.12 -1.10
N LEU A 315 8.99 -24.84 -1.26
CA LEU A 315 8.63 -23.77 -0.34
C LEU A 315 7.65 -22.78 -0.99
N TYR A 316 6.66 -22.40 -0.19
CA TYR A 316 5.72 -21.34 -0.47
C TYR A 316 5.86 -20.21 0.53
N VAL A 317 5.59 -19.00 0.08
CA VAL A 317 5.53 -17.80 0.92
C VAL A 317 4.09 -17.28 0.91
N LEU A 318 3.59 -16.93 2.09
CA LEU A 318 2.31 -16.26 2.24
C LEU A 318 2.54 -14.75 2.20
N LEU A 319 1.90 -14.07 1.25
CA LEU A 319 2.06 -12.63 1.07
C LEU A 319 0.81 -11.91 1.60
N ARG A 320 1.02 -11.00 2.55
CA ARG A 320 -0.05 -10.19 3.14
C ARG A 320 0.45 -8.78 3.44
N SER A 321 -0.31 -7.80 2.97
CA SER A 321 -0.19 -6.45 3.49
C SER A 321 -0.96 -6.34 4.81
N ARG A 322 -0.28 -5.92 5.87
CA ARG A 322 -0.90 -5.60 7.18
C ARG A 322 -1.86 -4.42 7.09
N HIS A 323 -1.72 -3.61 6.04
CA HIS A 323 -2.55 -2.45 5.79
C HIS A 323 -3.23 -2.69 4.45
N GLU A 324 -4.52 -3.04 4.50
CA GLU A 324 -5.30 -3.43 3.31
C GLU A 324 -5.28 -2.39 2.19
N SER A 325 -5.00 -1.13 2.54
CA SER A 325 -4.82 -0.05 1.58
C SER A 325 -3.47 -0.12 0.86
N VAL A 326 -2.38 -0.61 1.48
CA VAL A 326 -1.03 -0.60 0.91
C VAL A 326 -0.92 -1.63 -0.22
N ALA A 327 -0.51 -1.15 -1.39
CA ALA A 327 -0.32 -1.98 -2.57
C ALA A 327 0.95 -2.83 -2.46
N MET A 328 0.79 -4.15 -2.42
CA MET A 328 1.92 -5.06 -2.68
C MET A 328 2.19 -5.04 -4.18
N THR A 329 3.41 -4.71 -4.59
CA THR A 329 3.77 -4.63 -6.01
C THR A 329 4.78 -5.69 -6.37
N LEU A 330 4.50 -6.40 -7.46
CA LEU A 330 5.42 -7.33 -8.09
C LEU A 330 6.26 -6.58 -9.13
N PHE A 331 7.57 -6.70 -9.03
CA PHE A 331 8.55 -5.98 -9.82
C PHE A 331 9.32 -6.90 -10.78
N ALA A 332 9.81 -6.35 -11.88
CA ALA A 332 10.64 -7.09 -12.83
C ALA A 332 12.02 -7.45 -12.25
N GLU A 333 12.57 -6.58 -11.41
CA GLU A 333 13.87 -6.72 -10.76
C GLU A 333 13.73 -6.42 -9.25
N PRO A 334 14.67 -6.85 -8.40
CA PRO A 334 14.63 -6.61 -6.95
C PRO A 334 15.00 -5.16 -6.60
N THR A 335 14.26 -4.21 -7.16
CA THR A 335 14.31 -2.78 -6.85
C THR A 335 12.98 -2.13 -7.21
N ARG A 336 12.55 -1.16 -6.39
CA ARG A 336 11.31 -0.40 -6.59
C ARG A 336 11.36 0.55 -7.79
N THR A 337 12.56 0.83 -8.30
CA THR A 337 12.76 1.62 -9.52
C THR A 337 12.50 0.82 -10.79
N SER A 338 12.44 -0.52 -10.68
CA SER A 338 12.19 -1.37 -11.82
C SER A 338 10.72 -1.33 -12.24
N ARG A 339 10.46 -1.83 -13.45
CA ARG A 339 9.11 -1.86 -14.02
C ARG A 339 8.16 -2.68 -13.12
N PRO A 340 7.04 -2.10 -12.65
CA PRO A 340 6.01 -2.88 -11.97
C PRO A 340 5.34 -3.82 -12.98
N LEU A 341 5.16 -5.07 -12.59
CA LEU A 341 4.52 -6.11 -13.38
C LEU A 341 3.04 -6.23 -13.02
N GLN A 342 2.73 -6.23 -11.72
CA GLN A 342 1.38 -6.43 -11.21
C GLN A 342 1.26 -5.90 -9.77
N THR A 343 0.13 -5.27 -9.44
CA THR A 343 -0.26 -5.09 -8.03
C THR A 343 -0.90 -6.36 -7.51
N ILE A 344 -0.33 -6.92 -6.46
CA ILE A 344 -0.85 -8.06 -5.71
C ILE A 344 -1.87 -7.53 -4.71
N LYS A 345 -3.10 -8.04 -4.76
CA LYS A 345 -4.10 -7.78 -3.72
C LYS A 345 -3.90 -8.79 -2.59
N ASN A 346 -4.37 -8.46 -1.39
CA ASN A 346 -4.53 -9.49 -0.37
C ASN A 346 -5.52 -10.53 -0.93
N GLU A 347 -4.99 -11.70 -1.24
CA GLU A 347 -5.76 -12.84 -1.70
C GLU A 347 -5.76 -13.86 -0.58
N TYR A 348 -6.93 -14.41 -0.28
CA TYR A 348 -7.12 -15.39 0.77
C TYR A 348 -7.64 -16.68 0.16
N VAL A 349 -7.25 -17.81 0.75
CA VAL A 349 -7.70 -19.11 0.24
C VAL A 349 -9.13 -19.45 0.65
N ASP A 350 -9.66 -18.74 1.64
CA ASP A 350 -11.07 -18.84 2.05
C ASP A 350 -11.65 -17.45 2.42
N ASP A 351 -12.97 -17.41 2.56
CA ASP A 351 -13.71 -16.18 2.87
C ASP A 351 -13.51 -15.68 4.30
N SER A 352 -12.79 -16.44 5.16
CA SER A 352 -12.49 -16.00 6.53
C SER A 352 -11.42 -14.90 6.57
N GLN A 353 -10.69 -14.68 5.46
CA GLN A 353 -9.55 -13.77 5.37
C GLN A 353 -8.41 -14.10 6.35
N ILE A 354 -8.36 -15.34 6.85
CA ILE A 354 -7.34 -15.77 7.81
C ILE A 354 -6.10 -16.28 7.08
N ARG A 355 -6.28 -16.98 5.95
CA ARG A 355 -5.20 -17.70 5.25
C ARG A 355 -4.83 -17.01 3.93
N PRO A 356 -3.69 -16.29 3.84
CA PRO A 356 -3.25 -15.68 2.59
C PRO A 356 -2.96 -16.73 1.51
N PHE A 357 -3.10 -16.36 0.25
CA PHE A 357 -2.80 -17.22 -0.89
C PHE A 357 -1.30 -17.54 -0.99
N PRO A 358 -0.90 -18.80 -1.21
CA PRO A 358 0.50 -19.20 -1.29
C PRO A 358 1.16 -18.86 -2.63
N TRP A 359 2.38 -18.31 -2.57
CA TRP A 359 3.21 -17.99 -3.73
C TRP A 359 4.47 -18.84 -3.74
N GLN A 360 4.78 -19.48 -4.88
CA GLN A 360 5.94 -20.37 -4.98
C GLN A 360 7.23 -19.56 -4.84
N LEU A 361 8.12 -19.96 -3.93
CA LEU A 361 9.44 -19.37 -3.83
C LEU A 361 10.34 -19.86 -4.97
N LEU A 362 11.00 -18.94 -5.66
CA LEU A 362 11.95 -19.27 -6.73
C LEU A 362 13.39 -18.83 -6.41
N ASP A 363 13.53 -17.70 -5.73
CA ASP A 363 14.82 -17.11 -5.34
C ASP A 363 14.60 -16.11 -4.19
N ALA A 364 15.65 -15.76 -3.46
CA ALA A 364 15.60 -14.67 -2.49
C ALA A 364 16.91 -13.90 -2.45
N ARG A 365 16.78 -12.59 -2.24
CA ARG A 365 17.89 -11.65 -1.99
C ARG A 365 17.54 -10.84 -0.75
N GLU A 366 18.50 -10.08 -0.25
CA GLU A 366 18.25 -9.20 0.90
C GLU A 366 17.03 -8.31 0.63
N GLY A 367 15.98 -8.45 1.45
CA GLY A 367 14.71 -7.71 1.34
C GLY A 367 13.78 -8.07 0.17
N TRP A 368 14.13 -9.05 -0.68
CA TRP A 368 13.40 -9.35 -1.91
C TRP A 368 13.18 -10.85 -2.11
N LEU A 369 11.96 -11.22 -2.48
CA LEU A 369 11.55 -12.58 -2.77
C LEU A 369 11.17 -12.67 -4.25
N LYS A 370 11.78 -13.60 -4.98
CA LYS A 370 11.32 -13.95 -6.32
C LYS A 370 10.25 -15.01 -6.18
N VAL A 371 9.05 -14.67 -6.59
CA VAL A 371 7.87 -15.51 -6.39
C VAL A 371 7.14 -15.78 -7.69
N ARG A 372 6.39 -16.87 -7.72
CA ARG A 372 5.47 -17.20 -8.81
C ARG A 372 4.06 -17.45 -8.30
N HIS A 373 3.10 -16.78 -8.92
CA HIS A 373 1.69 -17.05 -8.70
C HIS A 373 1.34 -18.41 -9.28
N LEU A 374 0.66 -19.27 -8.52
CA LEU A 374 0.41 -20.65 -8.94
C LEU A 374 -0.64 -20.78 -10.04
N ARG A 375 -1.70 -19.96 -10.01
CA ARG A 375 -2.73 -19.89 -11.06
C ARG A 375 -2.29 -19.17 -12.34
N THR A 376 -1.81 -17.94 -12.20
CA THR A 376 -1.53 -17.08 -13.37
C THR A 376 -0.13 -17.29 -13.93
N HIS A 377 0.73 -18.03 -13.21
CA HIS A 377 2.16 -18.23 -13.50
C HIS A 377 2.98 -16.94 -13.60
N VAL A 378 2.39 -15.80 -13.23
CA VAL A 378 3.11 -14.52 -13.17
C VAL A 378 4.25 -14.66 -12.18
N THR A 379 5.43 -14.24 -12.61
CA THR A 379 6.68 -14.35 -11.85
C THR A 379 7.31 -12.98 -11.72
N GLY A 380 7.82 -12.64 -10.54
CA GLY A 380 8.55 -11.39 -10.32
C GLY A 380 9.08 -11.28 -8.90
N TRP A 381 9.55 -10.09 -8.54
CA TRP A 381 10.14 -9.78 -7.25
C TRP A 381 9.16 -8.99 -6.37
N VAL A 382 8.98 -9.42 -5.13
CA VAL A 382 8.18 -8.75 -4.11
C VAL A 382 9.04 -8.52 -2.88
N GLU A 383 8.70 -7.52 -2.08
CA GLU A 383 9.46 -7.22 -0.87
C GLU A 383 9.21 -8.26 0.22
N SER A 384 10.27 -8.72 0.88
CA SER A 384 10.16 -9.75 1.93
C SER A 384 9.33 -9.31 3.12
N ARG A 385 9.20 -8.00 3.39
CA ARG A 385 8.37 -7.45 4.47
C ARG A 385 6.89 -7.84 4.40
N PHE A 386 6.41 -8.26 3.23
CA PHE A 386 5.05 -8.77 3.06
C PHE A 386 4.91 -10.27 3.36
N ALA A 387 6.01 -10.98 3.59
CA ALA A 387 5.97 -12.37 4.02
C ALA A 387 5.36 -12.49 5.42
N SER A 388 4.35 -13.34 5.54
CA SER A 388 3.64 -13.66 6.77
C SER A 388 3.85 -15.13 7.13
N SER A 389 3.83 -15.42 8.43
CA SER A 389 3.69 -16.79 8.91
C SER A 389 2.27 -17.30 8.64
N ASP A 390 2.15 -18.61 8.43
CA ASP A 390 0.86 -19.35 8.39
C ASP A 390 0.21 -19.39 9.79
N PHE A 391 1.02 -19.24 10.84
CA PHE A 391 0.57 -19.04 12.22
C PHE A 391 0.05 -17.61 12.41
N VAL A 392 -1.12 -17.33 11.84
CA VAL A 392 -1.99 -16.29 12.36
C VAL A 392 -2.78 -16.94 13.49
N GLN A 393 -2.42 -16.60 14.73
CA GLN A 393 -3.15 -16.98 15.95
C GLN A 393 -4.59 -16.47 15.93
#